data_AF-A0A957FXJ4-F1
#
_entry.id   AF-A0A957FXJ4-F1
#
_cell.length_a   1.000
_cell.length_b   1.000
_cell.length_c   1.000
_cell.angle_alpha   90.00
_cell.angle_beta   90.00
_cell.angle_gamma   90.00
#
_symmetry.space_group_name_H-M   'P 1'
#
loop_
_entity.id
_entity.type
_entity.pdbx_description
1 polymer ?
#
loop_
_entity_poly.entity_id
_entity_poly.type
_entity_poly.pdbx_seq_one_letter_code
_entity_poly.pdbx_strand_id
1 'polypeptide(L)'
;EAVGEDTAKRVPRNERVYFLPDILTNEMMWTALTTLMLVAAVVFFYNAPLERQANPTVTPLHVVAPWYLAWSQGWLKLKFVIPIIQQELDSKVVVAFAFIPLLAISFFIFPYVEVAKSRRYADRRVALLVMTGFVAFMWVSNWMGSPEFLVESSPDEEVFQEILPQEGESILLEVPFDELEKGVFHPGEEFDDLPHLSEALHELGLAVYNHACTIPGNEIRANAALNLTECEESGEGGELVRYGNHFTDNAMPDPDITLTIEEMPGQPSMKVLILRAEVENPNDPDGPLLFENQRIGYRHELSGYDR
;
A
#
# COMPACT_ATOMS: atom_id res chain seq x y z
N GLU A 1 -5.67 5.93 44.95
CA GLU A 1 -6.82 5.19 45.48
C GLU A 1 -6.34 3.91 46.15
N ALA A 2 -6.83 3.61 47.36
CA ALA A 2 -6.60 2.33 48.02
C ALA A 2 -7.53 1.26 47.43
N VAL A 3 -7.07 0.01 47.33
CA VAL A 3 -7.81 -1.07 46.65
C VAL A 3 -9.16 -1.34 47.32
N GLY A 4 -10.25 -0.94 46.67
CA GLY A 4 -11.63 -1.18 47.12
C GLY A 4 -12.34 0.01 47.78
N GLU A 5 -11.73 1.20 47.84
CA GLU A 5 -12.43 2.44 48.17
C GLU A 5 -12.88 3.13 46.89
N ASP A 6 -14.16 3.52 46.77
CA ASP A 6 -14.70 4.25 45.62
C ASP A 6 -14.50 5.76 45.81
N THR A 7 -13.34 6.28 45.39
CA THR A 7 -12.98 7.69 45.53
C THR A 7 -13.58 8.58 44.44
N ALA A 8 -14.21 7.99 43.41
CA ALA A 8 -14.81 8.74 42.31
C ALA A 8 -15.96 9.65 42.76
N LYS A 9 -16.64 9.29 43.86
CA LYS A 9 -17.78 10.06 44.38
C LYS A 9 -17.34 11.30 45.18
N ARG A 10 -16.14 11.30 45.77
CA ARG A 10 -15.62 12.40 46.61
C ARG A 10 -14.08 12.44 46.62
N VAL A 11 -13.49 13.11 45.64
CA VAL A 11 -12.06 13.47 45.69
C VAL A 11 -11.83 14.43 46.88
N PRO A 12 -10.84 14.20 47.75
CA PRO A 12 -10.49 15.10 48.84
C PRO A 12 -10.27 16.54 48.33
N ARG A 13 -10.76 17.55 49.06
CA ARG A 13 -10.69 18.96 48.59
C ARG A 13 -9.26 19.46 48.36
N ASN A 14 -8.30 18.90 49.09
CA ASN A 14 -6.86 19.17 48.99
C ASN A 14 -6.20 18.58 47.74
N GLU A 15 -6.86 17.65 47.03
CA GLU A 15 -6.34 17.03 45.80
C GLU A 15 -7.01 17.60 44.53
N ARG A 16 -8.02 18.47 44.69
CA ARG A 16 -8.74 19.08 43.56
C ARG A 16 -7.97 20.27 43.02
N VAL A 17 -7.80 20.32 41.70
CA VAL A 17 -7.31 21.48 40.96
C VAL A 17 -8.50 22.13 40.26
N TYR A 18 -8.52 23.46 40.17
CA TYR A 18 -9.58 24.15 39.43
C TYR A 18 -9.38 23.96 37.93
N PHE A 19 -10.47 23.82 37.19
CA PHE A 19 -10.40 23.74 35.74
C PHE A 19 -9.79 25.02 35.12
N LEU A 20 -10.22 26.19 35.61
CA LEU A 20 -9.63 27.48 35.28
C LEU A 20 -8.76 27.98 36.44
N PRO A 21 -7.52 28.45 36.17
CA PRO A 21 -6.83 28.47 34.88
C PRO A 21 -6.05 27.18 34.57
N ASP A 22 -5.84 26.30 35.55
CA ASP A 22 -4.77 25.29 35.51
C ASP A 22 -4.95 24.24 34.42
N ILE A 23 -6.13 23.58 34.37
CA ILE A 23 -6.39 22.52 33.40
C ILE A 23 -6.54 23.12 31.99
N LEU A 24 -7.30 24.21 31.85
CA LEU A 24 -7.52 24.84 30.56
C LEU A 24 -6.21 25.32 29.93
N THR A 25 -5.31 25.92 30.70
CA THR A 25 -4.03 26.41 30.17
C THR A 25 -3.19 25.26 29.65
N ASN A 26 -3.18 24.13 30.35
CA ASN A 26 -2.48 22.92 29.92
C ASN A 26 -3.12 22.33 28.64
N GLU A 27 -4.45 22.22 28.58
CA GLU A 27 -5.17 21.74 27.40
C GLU A 27 -4.95 22.64 26.17
N MET A 28 -4.95 23.96 26.36
CA MET A 28 -4.64 24.94 25.30
C MET A 28 -3.20 24.78 24.80
N MET A 29 -2.24 24.60 25.70
CA MET A 29 -0.84 24.37 25.34
C MET A 29 -0.68 23.09 24.51
N TRP A 30 -1.26 21.96 24.94
CA TRP A 30 -1.18 20.70 24.21
C TRP A 30 -1.88 20.78 22.86
N THR A 31 -3.05 21.43 22.80
CA THR A 31 -3.76 21.62 21.54
C THR A 31 -2.92 22.45 20.57
N ALA A 32 -2.37 23.58 21.02
CA ALA A 32 -1.51 24.42 20.19
C ALA A 32 -0.26 23.67 19.70
N LEU A 33 0.38 22.90 20.59
CA LEU A 33 1.55 22.10 20.23
C LEU A 33 1.22 21.00 19.22
N THR A 34 0.13 20.25 19.44
CA THR A 34 -0.31 19.21 18.51
C THR A 34 -0.70 19.79 17.15
N THR A 35 -1.42 20.92 17.12
CA THR A 35 -1.75 21.60 15.85
C THR A 35 -0.49 22.07 15.13
N LEU A 36 0.48 22.65 15.85
CA LEU A 36 1.76 23.05 15.26
C LEU A 36 2.51 21.85 14.67
N MET A 37 2.58 20.74 15.39
CA MET A 37 3.21 19.50 14.91
C MET A 37 2.50 18.94 13.67
N LEU A 38 1.17 18.94 13.64
CA LEU A 38 0.40 18.48 12.49
C LEU A 38 0.60 19.38 11.26
N VAL A 39 0.61 20.70 11.43
CA VAL A 39 0.89 21.63 10.33
C VAL A 39 2.31 21.45 9.82
N ALA A 40 3.31 21.34 10.70
CA ALA A 40 4.68 21.06 10.29
C ALA A 40 4.80 19.70 9.59
N ALA A 41 4.12 18.67 10.09
CA ALA A 41 4.09 17.35 9.46
C ALA A 41 3.54 17.42 8.03
N VAL A 42 2.40 18.09 7.83
CA VAL A 42 1.76 18.21 6.51
C VAL A 42 2.60 19.07 5.56
N VAL A 43 3.19 20.17 6.03
CA VAL A 43 3.98 21.08 5.17
C VAL A 43 5.31 20.47 4.72
N PHE A 44 5.97 19.69 5.57
CA PHE A 44 7.34 19.22 5.30
C PHE A 44 7.45 17.73 4.95
N PHE A 45 6.49 16.89 5.34
CA PHE A 45 6.62 15.43 5.22
C PHE A 45 5.50 14.76 4.44
N TYR A 46 4.41 15.46 4.11
CA TYR A 46 3.26 14.85 3.43
C TYR A 46 3.13 15.36 2.00
N ASN A 47 3.10 14.44 1.03
CA ASN A 47 2.73 14.74 -0.35
C ASN A 47 1.26 14.40 -0.58
N ALA A 48 0.55 15.25 -1.32
CA ALA A 48 -0.79 14.93 -1.79
C ALA A 48 -0.98 15.57 -3.18
N PRO A 49 -0.29 15.04 -4.21
CA PRO A 49 -0.45 15.54 -5.57
C PRO A 49 -1.89 15.34 -6.05
N LEU A 50 -2.30 16.11 -7.05
CA LEU A 50 -3.65 16.00 -7.60
C LEU A 50 -3.82 14.66 -8.32
N GLU A 51 -4.64 13.78 -7.75
CA GLU A 51 -4.94 12.47 -8.31
C GLU A 51 -5.97 12.53 -9.45
N ARG A 52 -6.17 11.38 -10.11
CA ARG A 52 -7.12 11.21 -11.21
C ARG A 52 -8.56 11.45 -10.73
N GLN A 53 -9.40 11.94 -11.63
CA GLN A 53 -10.83 12.02 -11.35
C GLN A 53 -11.42 10.62 -11.25
N ALA A 54 -12.38 10.44 -10.33
CA ALA A 54 -13.04 9.16 -10.11
C ALA A 54 -13.67 8.64 -11.41
N ASN A 55 -13.37 7.38 -11.75
CA ASN A 55 -13.91 6.71 -12.92
C ASN A 55 -14.83 5.55 -12.49
N PRO A 56 -16.15 5.61 -12.72
CA PRO A 56 -17.06 4.55 -12.29
C PRO A 56 -16.94 3.25 -13.10
N THR A 57 -16.21 3.24 -14.21
CA THR A 57 -16.06 2.04 -15.06
C THR A 57 -14.79 1.25 -14.79
N VAL A 58 -13.89 1.76 -13.94
CA VAL A 58 -12.60 1.12 -13.63
C VAL A 58 -12.36 1.21 -12.13
N THR A 59 -12.20 0.07 -11.48
CA THR A 59 -11.72 0.00 -10.09
C THR A 59 -10.20 -0.13 -10.12
N PRO A 60 -9.45 0.69 -9.39
CA PRO A 60 -8.01 0.56 -9.33
C PRO A 60 -7.56 -0.81 -8.80
N LEU A 61 -6.40 -1.29 -9.24
CA LEU A 61 -5.85 -2.58 -8.81
C LEU A 61 -5.61 -2.61 -7.28
N HIS A 62 -4.87 -1.61 -6.79
CA HIS A 62 -4.51 -1.49 -5.38
C HIS A 62 -5.35 -0.41 -4.67
N VAL A 63 -6.66 -0.65 -4.56
CA VAL A 63 -7.52 0.19 -3.71
C VAL A 63 -7.25 -0.09 -2.23
N VAL A 64 -6.83 0.95 -1.51
CA VAL A 64 -6.56 0.89 -0.07
C VAL A 64 -7.61 1.71 0.69
N ALA A 65 -8.23 1.12 1.70
CA ALA A 65 -9.06 1.86 2.62
C ALA A 65 -8.23 2.85 3.43
N PRO A 66 -8.80 3.98 3.89
CA PRO A 66 -8.12 4.86 4.82
C PRO A 66 -7.55 4.07 6.00
N TRP A 67 -6.33 4.41 6.45
CA TRP A 67 -5.57 3.60 7.42
C TRP A 67 -6.32 3.26 8.71
N TYR A 68 -7.25 4.10 9.16
CA TYR A 68 -8.08 3.86 10.35
C TYR A 68 -9.23 2.86 10.13
N LEU A 69 -9.48 2.48 8.87
CA LEU A 69 -10.41 1.44 8.44
C LEU A 69 -9.72 0.25 7.78
N ALA A 70 -8.41 0.31 7.50
CA ALA A 70 -7.65 -0.75 6.84
C ALA A 70 -7.80 -2.10 7.58
N TRP A 71 -7.85 -2.09 8.91
CA TRP A 71 -8.13 -3.32 9.68
C TRP A 71 -9.40 -4.04 9.21
N SER A 72 -10.49 -3.33 8.92
CA SER A 72 -11.74 -3.96 8.46
C SER A 72 -11.61 -4.56 7.06
N GLN A 73 -10.81 -3.95 6.18
CA GLN A 73 -10.48 -4.48 4.86
C GLN A 73 -9.69 -5.80 4.98
N GLY A 74 -8.72 -5.88 5.90
CA GLY A 74 -7.95 -7.11 6.12
C GLY A 74 -8.85 -8.30 6.47
N TRP A 75 -9.88 -8.07 7.28
CA TRP A 75 -10.85 -9.12 7.62
C TRP A 75 -11.72 -9.57 6.44
N LEU A 76 -11.93 -8.72 5.43
CA LEU A 76 -12.64 -9.10 4.20
C LEU A 76 -11.79 -9.97 3.27
N LYS A 77 -10.46 -9.88 3.35
CA LYS A 77 -9.52 -10.70 2.56
C LYS A 77 -9.39 -12.12 3.09
N LEU A 78 -9.62 -12.33 4.39
CA LEU A 78 -9.49 -13.62 5.06
C LEU A 78 -10.63 -14.59 4.74
N LYS A 79 -10.49 -15.34 3.64
CA LYS A 79 -11.43 -16.42 3.28
C LYS A 79 -11.33 -17.65 4.20
N PHE A 80 -10.21 -17.82 4.91
CA PHE A 80 -9.89 -19.04 5.67
C PHE A 80 -10.28 -18.99 7.15
N VAL A 81 -10.45 -17.81 7.77
CA VAL A 81 -10.53 -17.70 9.24
C VAL A 81 -11.87 -18.15 9.84
N ILE A 82 -12.89 -18.42 9.02
CA ILE A 82 -14.21 -18.82 9.53
C ILE A 82 -14.59 -20.26 9.12
N PRO A 83 -13.75 -21.30 9.32
CA PRO A 83 -14.10 -22.68 8.97
C PRO A 83 -15.25 -23.22 9.84
N ILE A 84 -15.49 -22.61 11.02
CA ILE A 84 -16.51 -23.05 11.98
C ILE A 84 -17.95 -22.70 11.53
N ILE A 85 -18.13 -21.75 10.59
CA ILE A 85 -19.45 -21.30 10.09
C ILE A 85 -19.55 -21.48 8.55
N GLN A 86 -18.56 -22.14 7.94
CA GLN A 86 -18.26 -22.06 6.51
C GLN A 86 -19.11 -22.96 5.61
N GLN A 87 -20.43 -22.84 5.67
CA GLN A 87 -21.25 -23.51 4.66
C GLN A 87 -22.17 -22.59 3.86
N GLU A 88 -22.55 -21.40 4.34
CA GLU A 88 -23.57 -20.59 3.63
C GLU A 88 -23.37 -19.06 3.66
N LEU A 89 -22.38 -18.51 4.39
CA LEU A 89 -22.22 -17.05 4.53
C LEU A 89 -20.92 -16.53 3.89
N ASP A 90 -21.06 -15.55 3.00
CA ASP A 90 -19.95 -14.77 2.45
C ASP A 90 -19.22 -14.01 3.58
N SER A 91 -17.88 -14.06 3.55
CA SER A 91 -16.95 -13.25 4.36
C SER A 91 -17.42 -11.81 4.58
N LYS A 92 -17.95 -11.16 3.54
CA LYS A 92 -18.47 -9.79 3.59
C LYS A 92 -19.62 -9.63 4.57
N VAL A 93 -20.57 -10.57 4.56
CA VAL A 93 -21.74 -10.56 5.43
C VAL A 93 -21.29 -10.76 6.88
N VAL A 94 -20.34 -11.66 7.12
CA VAL A 94 -19.85 -11.94 8.48
C VAL A 94 -19.10 -10.74 9.06
N VAL A 95 -18.20 -10.12 8.29
CA VAL A 95 -17.45 -8.95 8.79
C VAL A 95 -18.40 -7.78 9.08
N ALA A 96 -19.28 -7.46 8.13
CA ALA A 96 -20.16 -6.29 8.23
C ALA A 96 -21.25 -6.45 9.30
N PHE A 97 -21.89 -7.61 9.39
CA PHE A 97 -23.06 -7.80 10.26
C PHE A 97 -22.78 -8.57 11.55
N ALA A 98 -21.65 -9.28 11.65
CA ALA A 98 -21.27 -9.97 12.89
C ALA A 98 -20.05 -9.32 13.53
N PHE A 99 -18.89 -9.26 12.86
CA PHE A 99 -17.64 -8.84 13.50
C PHE A 99 -17.67 -7.37 13.96
N ILE A 100 -17.98 -6.43 13.07
CA ILE A 100 -18.01 -4.99 13.42
C ILE A 100 -19.07 -4.71 14.52
N PRO A 101 -20.32 -5.18 14.42
CA PRO A 101 -21.32 -4.96 15.47
C PRO A 101 -20.95 -5.64 16.79
N LEU A 102 -20.40 -6.87 16.75
CA LEU A 102 -19.99 -7.58 17.96
C LEU A 102 -18.81 -6.88 18.64
N LEU A 103 -17.85 -6.38 17.88
CA LEU A 103 -16.74 -5.59 18.41
C LEU A 103 -17.26 -4.30 19.06
N ALA A 104 -18.16 -3.58 18.40
CA ALA A 104 -18.79 -2.40 18.97
C ALA A 104 -19.56 -2.72 20.27
N ILE A 105 -20.42 -3.75 20.25
CA ILE A 105 -21.15 -4.22 21.43
C ILE A 105 -20.18 -4.63 22.55
N SER A 106 -19.05 -5.26 22.21
CA SER A 106 -18.04 -5.66 23.20
C SER A 106 -17.49 -4.45 23.95
N PHE A 107 -17.25 -3.32 23.28
CA PHE A 107 -16.82 -2.08 23.94
C PHE A 107 -17.90 -1.48 24.85
N PHE A 108 -19.17 -1.55 24.45
CA PHE A 108 -20.28 -1.09 25.32
C PHE A 108 -20.49 -2.00 26.54
N ILE A 109 -20.26 -3.30 26.39
CA ILE A 109 -20.43 -4.29 27.45
C ILE A 109 -19.19 -4.35 28.36
N PHE A 110 -18.02 -3.95 27.88
CA PHE A 110 -16.75 -4.05 28.61
C PHE A 110 -16.80 -3.52 30.05
N PRO A 111 -17.42 -2.36 30.37
CA PRO A 111 -17.52 -1.87 31.74
C PRO A 111 -18.27 -2.80 32.72
N TYR A 112 -19.14 -3.69 32.20
CA TYR A 112 -19.90 -4.65 33.00
C TYR A 112 -19.18 -5.99 33.17
N VAL A 113 -18.29 -6.32 32.23
CA VAL A 113 -17.44 -7.53 32.29
C VAL A 113 -16.23 -7.28 33.18
N GLU A 114 -15.69 -6.06 33.14
CA GLU A 114 -14.55 -5.63 33.94
C GLU A 114 -14.97 -5.32 35.38
N VAL A 115 -14.92 -6.34 36.24
CA VAL A 115 -15.34 -6.23 37.65
C VAL A 115 -14.15 -6.08 38.62
N ALA A 116 -13.01 -5.53 38.19
CA ALA A 116 -11.86 -5.44 39.09
C ALA A 116 -12.12 -4.46 40.24
N LYS A 117 -11.70 -4.89 41.44
CA LYS A 117 -11.86 -4.16 42.71
C LYS A 117 -11.16 -2.79 42.74
N SER A 118 -10.08 -2.60 41.97
CA SER A 118 -9.33 -1.35 41.88
C SER A 118 -9.45 -0.79 40.47
N ARG A 119 -9.57 0.54 40.31
CA ARG A 119 -9.55 1.23 38.99
C ARG A 119 -8.14 1.64 38.55
N ARG A 120 -7.14 1.49 39.43
CA ARG A 120 -5.77 1.90 39.16
C ARG A 120 -5.09 0.97 38.15
N TYR A 121 -4.45 1.53 37.14
CA TYR A 121 -3.71 0.76 36.12
C TYR A 121 -2.66 -0.19 36.72
N ALA A 122 -1.93 0.24 37.75
CA ALA A 122 -0.88 -0.55 38.40
C ALA A 122 -1.37 -1.91 38.96
N ASP A 123 -2.65 -2.00 39.34
CA ASP A 123 -3.23 -3.19 39.96
C ASP A 123 -3.90 -4.12 38.91
N ARG A 124 -3.98 -3.68 37.65
CA ARG A 124 -4.75 -4.32 36.57
C ARG A 124 -3.88 -5.04 35.55
N ARG A 125 -2.83 -5.72 36.00
CA ARG A 125 -1.81 -6.33 35.10
C ARG A 125 -2.40 -7.27 34.05
N VAL A 126 -3.36 -8.13 34.44
CA VAL A 126 -4.01 -9.07 33.51
C VAL A 126 -4.86 -8.33 32.49
N ALA A 127 -5.70 -7.38 32.94
CA ALA A 127 -6.53 -6.59 32.03
C ALA A 127 -5.67 -5.75 31.07
N LEU A 128 -4.58 -5.15 31.55
CA LEU A 128 -3.62 -4.43 30.71
C LEU A 128 -2.94 -5.36 29.69
N LEU A 129 -2.59 -6.58 30.07
CA LEU A 129 -2.01 -7.57 29.15
C LEU A 129 -3.01 -7.94 28.05
N VAL A 130 -4.27 -8.19 28.40
CA VAL A 130 -5.34 -8.48 27.43
C VAL A 130 -5.57 -7.28 26.50
N MET A 131 -5.66 -6.06 27.03
CA MET A 131 -5.83 -4.85 26.21
C MET A 131 -4.63 -4.59 25.31
N THR A 132 -3.41 -4.83 25.78
CA THR A 132 -2.20 -4.69 24.96
C THR A 132 -2.18 -5.76 23.86
N GLY A 133 -2.56 -7.00 24.17
CA GLY A 133 -2.74 -8.06 23.19
C GLY A 133 -3.80 -7.70 22.15
N PHE A 134 -4.91 -7.09 22.57
CA PHE A 134 -5.94 -6.59 21.66
C PHE A 134 -5.40 -5.46 20.76
N VAL A 135 -4.62 -4.51 21.30
CA VAL A 135 -3.96 -3.47 20.49
C VAL A 135 -3.01 -4.08 19.47
N ALA A 136 -2.19 -5.05 19.86
CA ALA A 136 -1.31 -5.77 18.95
C ALA A 136 -2.09 -6.51 17.86
N PHE A 137 -3.19 -7.15 18.23
CA PHE A 137 -4.12 -7.80 17.29
C PHE A 137 -4.75 -6.81 16.30
N MET A 138 -5.19 -5.64 16.76
CA MET A 138 -5.73 -4.60 15.89
C MET A 138 -4.66 -4.03 14.96
N TRP A 139 -3.42 -3.92 15.43
CA TRP A 139 -2.30 -3.48 14.61
C TRP A 139 -1.96 -4.48 13.50
N VAL A 140 -1.90 -5.78 13.83
CA VAL A 140 -1.72 -6.84 12.81
C VAL A 140 -2.90 -6.84 11.84
N SER A 141 -4.13 -6.72 12.34
CA SER A 141 -5.32 -6.61 11.47
C SER A 141 -5.21 -5.42 10.52
N ASN A 142 -4.64 -4.29 10.97
CA ASN A 142 -4.42 -3.13 10.14
C ASN A 142 -3.41 -3.36 9.02
N TRP A 143 -2.31 -4.06 9.33
CA TRP A 143 -1.32 -4.49 8.34
C TRP A 143 -1.93 -5.44 7.30
N MET A 144 -2.82 -6.35 7.71
CA MET A 144 -3.53 -7.24 6.78
C MET A 144 -4.49 -6.49 5.85
N GLY A 145 -4.84 -5.25 6.19
CA GLY A 145 -5.58 -4.34 5.31
C GLY A 145 -4.75 -3.74 4.18
N SER A 146 -3.42 -3.88 4.23
CA SER A 146 -2.53 -3.41 3.17
C SER A 146 -2.86 -4.07 1.83
N PRO A 147 -2.58 -3.39 0.70
CA PRO A 147 -2.77 -3.95 -0.64
C PRO A 147 -2.01 -5.28 -0.83
N GLU A 148 -0.75 -5.34 -0.37
CA GLU A 148 0.17 -6.48 -0.50
C GLU A 148 -0.35 -7.77 0.16
N PHE A 149 -1.15 -7.67 1.22
CA PHE A 149 -1.62 -8.86 1.93
C PHE A 149 -2.64 -9.63 1.10
N LEU A 150 -2.29 -10.86 0.68
CA LEU A 150 -3.15 -11.83 -0.03
C LEU A 150 -3.78 -11.30 -1.34
N VAL A 151 -3.10 -10.37 -2.02
CA VAL A 151 -3.47 -9.96 -3.38
C VAL A 151 -2.42 -10.52 -4.32
N GLU A 152 -2.85 -11.36 -5.24
CA GLU A 152 -2.03 -11.86 -6.34
C GLU A 152 -2.51 -11.12 -7.59
N SER A 153 -1.64 -10.30 -8.19
CA SER A 153 -1.85 -9.75 -9.53
C SER A 153 -0.78 -10.30 -10.48
N SER A 154 -0.88 -10.00 -11.77
CA SER A 154 0.13 -10.43 -12.73
C SER A 154 1.41 -9.59 -12.58
N PRO A 155 2.60 -10.17 -12.78
CA PRO A 155 3.86 -9.48 -12.51
C PRO A 155 4.06 -8.21 -13.34
N ASP A 156 3.51 -8.15 -14.55
CA ASP A 156 3.49 -6.94 -15.38
C ASP A 156 2.64 -5.81 -14.73
N GLU A 157 1.50 -6.16 -14.13
CA GLU A 157 0.64 -5.20 -13.45
C GLU A 157 1.26 -4.66 -12.16
N GLU A 158 2.03 -5.46 -11.43
CA GLU A 158 2.78 -5.01 -10.24
C GLU A 158 3.89 -4.04 -10.61
N VAL A 159 4.72 -4.35 -11.63
CA VAL A 159 5.74 -3.40 -12.14
C VAL A 159 5.08 -2.08 -12.52
N PHE A 160 3.95 -2.14 -13.22
CA PHE A 160 3.22 -0.94 -13.61
C PHE A 160 2.61 -0.21 -12.43
N GLN A 161 2.24 -0.90 -11.36
CA GLN A 161 1.74 -0.26 -10.15
C GLN A 161 2.86 0.43 -9.37
N GLU A 162 4.02 -0.19 -9.24
CA GLU A 162 5.15 0.40 -8.49
C GLU A 162 5.62 1.70 -9.15
N ILE A 163 5.69 1.72 -10.48
CA ILE A 163 6.29 2.82 -11.24
C ILE A 163 5.25 3.88 -11.65
N LEU A 164 4.10 3.43 -12.16
CA LEU A 164 3.04 4.30 -12.68
C LEU A 164 1.67 3.87 -12.14
N PRO A 165 1.43 3.99 -10.81
CA PRO A 165 0.19 3.55 -10.20
C PRO A 165 -1.04 4.23 -10.78
N GLN A 166 -2.17 3.53 -10.71
CA GLN A 166 -3.47 4.08 -11.13
C GLN A 166 -3.95 5.20 -10.18
N GLU A 167 -3.65 5.06 -8.89
CA GLU A 167 -3.90 6.04 -7.82
C GLU A 167 -2.68 6.07 -6.90
N GLY A 168 -2.29 7.26 -6.42
CA GLY A 168 -1.13 7.46 -5.55
C GLY A 168 0.05 8.19 -6.20
N GLU A 169 1.17 8.20 -5.48
CA GLU A 169 2.44 8.80 -5.87
C GLU A 169 3.16 7.94 -6.92
N SER A 170 3.80 8.57 -7.91
CA SER A 170 4.43 7.87 -9.04
C SER A 170 5.80 8.45 -9.33
N ILE A 171 6.80 7.58 -9.34
CA ILE A 171 8.19 7.94 -9.60
C ILE A 171 8.34 8.58 -10.99
N LEU A 172 7.64 8.04 -12.00
CA LEU A 172 7.67 8.61 -13.35
C LEU A 172 6.99 9.98 -13.46
N LEU A 173 5.97 10.25 -12.65
CA LEU A 173 5.29 11.56 -12.68
C LEU A 173 6.06 12.64 -11.91
N GLU A 174 6.94 12.24 -10.98
CA GLU A 174 7.83 13.13 -10.23
C GLU A 174 8.99 13.69 -11.05
N VAL A 175 9.37 13.02 -12.15
CA VAL A 175 10.40 13.54 -13.06
C VAL A 175 10.02 14.95 -13.52
N PRO A 176 10.95 15.93 -13.44
CA PRO A 176 10.69 17.29 -13.86
C PRO A 176 10.10 17.34 -15.26
N PHE A 177 9.07 18.17 -15.45
CA PHE A 177 8.38 18.23 -16.75
C PHE A 177 9.35 18.47 -17.91
N ASP A 178 10.38 19.29 -17.72
CA ASP A 178 11.37 19.60 -18.76
C ASP A 178 12.29 18.41 -19.09
N GLU A 179 12.52 17.50 -18.14
CA GLU A 179 13.39 16.31 -18.30
C GLU A 179 12.68 15.10 -18.92
N LEU A 180 11.34 15.11 -19.00
CA LEU A 180 10.56 14.07 -19.68
C LEU A 180 10.69 14.19 -21.21
N GLU A 181 11.89 13.96 -21.75
CA GLU A 181 12.15 14.06 -23.19
C GLU A 181 11.33 13.05 -23.99
N LYS A 182 10.92 13.43 -25.20
CA LYS A 182 10.18 12.54 -26.09
C LYS A 182 11.12 11.43 -26.58
N GLY A 183 10.75 10.17 -26.35
CA GLY A 183 11.58 9.04 -26.73
C GLY A 183 10.99 7.70 -26.33
N VAL A 184 11.71 6.64 -26.67
CA VAL A 184 11.50 5.29 -26.17
C VAL A 184 12.70 4.97 -25.30
N PHE A 185 12.44 4.56 -24.07
CA PHE A 185 13.43 4.31 -23.04
C PHE A 185 13.28 2.89 -22.49
N HIS A 186 14.40 2.31 -22.10
CA HIS A 186 14.46 0.98 -21.50
C HIS A 186 14.80 1.05 -20.00
N PRO A 187 14.37 0.05 -19.20
CA PRO A 187 14.68 0.02 -17.78
C PRO A 187 16.19 0.01 -17.53
N GLY A 188 16.65 0.84 -16.59
CA GLY A 188 18.06 0.96 -16.21
C GLY A 188 18.95 1.76 -17.16
N GLU A 189 18.39 2.44 -18.16
CA GLU A 189 19.17 3.38 -18.99
C GLU A 189 19.58 4.63 -18.20
N GLU A 190 20.83 5.06 -18.40
CA GLU A 190 21.41 6.23 -17.74
C GLU A 190 21.74 7.33 -18.76
N PHE A 191 21.41 8.58 -18.42
CA PHE A 191 21.62 9.77 -19.22
C PHE A 191 22.29 10.87 -18.37
N ASP A 192 23.47 11.33 -18.79
CA ASP A 192 24.21 12.37 -18.06
C ASP A 192 23.45 13.71 -17.97
N ASP A 193 22.65 14.03 -19.00
CA ASP A 193 21.91 15.30 -19.10
C ASP A 193 20.52 15.26 -18.43
N LEU A 194 20.00 14.08 -18.09
CA LEU A 194 18.65 13.87 -17.56
C LEU A 194 18.69 13.02 -16.27
N PRO A 195 19.16 13.60 -15.15
CA PRO A 195 19.42 12.83 -13.94
C PRO A 195 18.14 12.25 -13.30
N HIS A 196 17.02 12.97 -13.30
CA HIS A 196 15.79 12.48 -12.67
C HIS A 196 15.10 11.42 -13.54
N LEU A 197 15.18 11.56 -14.87
CA LEU A 197 14.71 10.51 -15.77
C LEU A 197 15.55 9.23 -15.61
N SER A 198 16.87 9.36 -15.49
CA SER A 198 17.76 8.22 -15.24
C SER A 198 17.44 7.52 -13.93
N GLU A 199 17.17 8.28 -12.86
CA GLU A 199 16.73 7.72 -11.58
C GLU A 199 15.40 6.97 -11.72
N ALA A 200 14.42 7.56 -12.41
CA ALA A 200 13.13 6.90 -12.61
C ALA A 200 13.25 5.62 -13.47
N LEU A 201 14.17 5.59 -14.44
CA LEU A 201 14.49 4.40 -15.23
C LEU A 201 15.27 3.36 -14.42
N HIS A 202 16.11 3.80 -13.47
CA HIS A 202 16.77 2.91 -12.51
C HIS A 202 15.75 2.22 -11.61
N GLU A 203 14.80 2.98 -11.04
CA GLU A 203 13.70 2.44 -10.24
C GLU A 203 12.79 1.51 -11.05
N LEU A 204 12.50 1.86 -12.32
CA LEU A 204 11.83 0.93 -13.24
C LEU A 204 12.65 -0.35 -13.41
N GLY A 205 13.96 -0.26 -13.53
CA GLY A 205 14.85 -1.41 -13.59
C GLY A 205 14.77 -2.29 -12.35
N LEU A 206 14.72 -1.69 -11.15
CA LEU A 206 14.54 -2.41 -9.89
C LEU A 206 13.19 -3.10 -9.79
N ALA A 207 12.11 -2.44 -10.20
CA ALA A 207 10.77 -3.04 -10.26
C ALA A 207 10.76 -4.25 -11.21
N VAL A 208 11.35 -4.11 -12.41
CA VAL A 208 11.50 -5.23 -13.35
C VAL A 208 12.35 -6.35 -12.73
N TYR A 209 13.46 -6.03 -12.07
CA TYR A 209 14.32 -7.02 -11.43
C TYR A 209 13.58 -7.87 -10.39
N ASN A 210 12.69 -7.26 -9.60
CA ASN A 210 11.89 -7.97 -8.59
C ASN A 210 10.83 -8.89 -9.22
N HIS A 211 10.28 -8.51 -10.37
CA HIS A 211 9.13 -9.21 -10.98
C HIS A 211 9.46 -9.97 -12.27
N ALA A 212 10.73 -10.01 -12.68
CA ALA A 212 11.18 -10.69 -13.89
C ALA A 212 12.32 -11.68 -13.62
N CYS A 213 12.54 -12.56 -14.59
CA CYS A 213 13.63 -13.53 -14.60
C CYS A 213 14.12 -13.74 -16.03
N THR A 214 15.30 -14.35 -16.18
CA THR A 214 15.84 -14.71 -17.49
C THR A 214 15.90 -16.23 -17.69
N ILE A 215 15.64 -16.69 -18.91
CA ILE A 215 15.70 -18.10 -19.23
C ILE A 215 17.15 -18.49 -19.60
N PRO A 216 17.68 -19.59 -19.06
CA PRO A 216 19.02 -20.06 -19.40
C PRO A 216 19.22 -20.17 -20.91
N GLY A 217 20.17 -19.40 -21.45
CA GLY A 217 20.51 -19.39 -22.89
C GLY A 217 19.81 -18.32 -23.74
N ASN A 218 18.96 -17.46 -23.16
CA ASN A 218 18.31 -16.33 -23.84
C ASN A 218 18.82 -14.96 -23.33
N GLU A 219 20.08 -14.91 -22.88
CA GLU A 219 20.75 -13.73 -22.29
C GLU A 219 20.78 -12.48 -23.20
N ILE A 220 20.43 -12.62 -24.48
CA ILE A 220 20.40 -11.52 -25.46
C ILE A 220 19.12 -10.68 -25.32
N ARG A 221 18.01 -11.27 -24.83
CA ARG A 221 16.70 -10.60 -24.73
C ARG A 221 16.42 -9.98 -23.37
N ALA A 222 16.89 -10.60 -22.29
CA ALA A 222 16.93 -9.90 -21.01
C ALA A 222 17.80 -8.66 -21.20
N ASN A 223 17.22 -7.46 -21.05
CA ASN A 223 17.94 -6.20 -21.14
C ASN A 223 19.27 -6.34 -20.39
N ALA A 224 20.38 -6.41 -21.14
CA ALA A 224 21.68 -6.80 -20.59
C ALA A 224 22.16 -5.85 -19.46
N ALA A 225 21.50 -4.71 -19.30
CA ALA A 225 21.67 -3.77 -18.20
C ALA A 225 21.15 -4.26 -16.83
N LEU A 226 20.15 -5.16 -16.78
CA LEU A 226 19.40 -5.47 -15.56
C LEU A 226 19.90 -6.68 -14.75
N ASN A 227 20.84 -7.48 -15.27
CA ASN A 227 21.40 -8.67 -14.59
C ASN A 227 20.32 -9.54 -13.89
N LEU A 228 19.26 -9.91 -14.61
CA LEU A 228 18.13 -10.68 -14.07
C LEU A 228 18.59 -12.07 -13.57
N THR A 229 17.93 -12.56 -12.51
CA THR A 229 18.16 -13.93 -12.01
C THR A 229 17.54 -14.97 -12.94
N GLU A 230 18.12 -16.17 -12.99
CA GLU A 230 17.56 -17.29 -13.75
C GLU A 230 16.15 -17.65 -13.26
N CYS A 231 15.25 -17.99 -14.19
CA CYS A 231 13.89 -18.39 -13.86
C CYS A 231 13.85 -19.76 -13.17
N GLU A 232 13.11 -19.86 -12.07
CA GLU A 232 12.72 -21.12 -11.46
C GLU A 232 11.40 -21.59 -12.08
N GLU A 233 11.41 -22.72 -12.79
CA GLU A 233 10.20 -23.27 -13.39
C GLU A 233 9.45 -24.16 -12.39
N SER A 234 8.17 -23.86 -12.19
CA SER A 234 7.26 -24.67 -11.38
C SER A 234 6.07 -25.11 -12.22
N GLY A 235 5.94 -26.41 -12.44
CA GLY A 235 4.81 -27.01 -13.17
C GLY A 235 4.78 -28.53 -12.99
N GLU A 236 3.66 -29.05 -12.48
CA GLU A 236 3.41 -30.49 -12.38
C GLU A 236 2.38 -30.92 -13.45
N GLY A 237 2.72 -31.92 -14.27
CA GLY A 237 1.71 -32.73 -14.97
C GLY A 237 0.83 -32.05 -16.03
N GLY A 238 1.37 -31.13 -16.84
CA GLY A 238 0.66 -30.56 -18.00
C GLY A 238 -0.16 -29.30 -17.72
N GLU A 239 0.01 -28.68 -16.54
CA GLU A 239 -0.41 -27.30 -16.27
C GLU A 239 0.55 -26.28 -16.89
N LEU A 240 0.08 -25.02 -16.98
CA LEU A 240 0.88 -23.86 -17.41
C LEU A 240 2.15 -23.76 -16.57
N VAL A 241 3.32 -23.72 -17.23
CA VAL A 241 4.60 -23.48 -16.57
C VAL A 241 4.56 -22.10 -15.93
N ARG A 242 4.73 -22.04 -14.61
CA ARG A 242 4.94 -20.79 -13.88
C ARG A 242 6.43 -20.54 -13.77
N TYR A 243 6.82 -19.30 -13.97
CA TYR A 243 8.19 -18.85 -13.79
C TYR A 243 8.25 -18.09 -12.47
N GLY A 244 9.25 -18.38 -11.64
CA GLY A 244 9.54 -17.66 -10.42
C GLY A 244 10.96 -17.11 -10.43
N ASN A 245 11.25 -16.24 -9.47
CA ASN A 245 12.59 -15.77 -9.18
C ASN A 245 12.82 -15.77 -7.66
N HIS A 246 13.93 -15.21 -7.19
CA HIS A 246 14.27 -15.15 -5.77
C HIS A 246 13.30 -14.29 -4.93
N PHE A 247 12.43 -13.50 -5.56
CA PHE A 247 11.53 -12.55 -4.92
C PHE A 247 10.06 -12.98 -4.99
N THR A 248 9.61 -13.51 -6.13
CA THR A 248 8.21 -13.90 -6.39
C THR A 248 8.11 -15.27 -7.07
N ASP A 249 7.05 -16.01 -6.74
CA ASP A 249 6.71 -17.29 -7.37
C ASP A 249 6.03 -17.13 -8.75
N ASN A 250 5.79 -15.88 -9.18
CA ASN A 250 5.15 -15.55 -10.45
C ASN A 250 5.85 -14.33 -11.09
N ALA A 251 6.93 -14.59 -11.81
CA ALA A 251 7.77 -13.63 -12.51
C ALA A 251 7.57 -13.68 -14.04
N MET A 252 7.90 -12.58 -14.72
CA MET A 252 7.94 -12.51 -16.19
C MET A 252 9.24 -13.10 -16.75
N PRO A 253 9.19 -14.10 -17.64
CA PRO A 253 10.38 -14.62 -18.33
C PRO A 253 10.82 -13.70 -19.48
N ASP A 254 12.04 -13.18 -19.44
CA ASP A 254 12.66 -12.33 -20.49
C ASP A 254 11.73 -11.22 -21.03
N PRO A 255 11.19 -10.32 -20.17
CA PRO A 255 10.22 -9.32 -20.60
C PRO A 255 10.86 -8.21 -21.44
N ASP A 256 10.17 -7.78 -22.50
CA ASP A 256 10.45 -6.52 -23.21
C ASP A 256 9.57 -5.42 -22.62
N ILE A 257 10.20 -4.56 -21.80
CA ILE A 257 9.53 -3.43 -21.15
C ILE A 257 10.08 -2.13 -21.71
N THR A 258 9.18 -1.26 -22.15
CA THR A 258 9.53 0.03 -22.73
C THR A 258 8.69 1.14 -22.12
N LEU A 259 9.33 2.27 -21.85
CA LEU A 259 8.69 3.54 -21.53
C LEU A 259 8.72 4.42 -22.77
N THR A 260 7.56 4.74 -23.32
CA THR A 260 7.42 5.71 -24.40
C THR A 260 6.88 7.02 -23.84
N ILE A 261 7.60 8.12 -24.07
CA ILE A 261 7.16 9.46 -23.70
C ILE A 261 6.78 10.20 -24.97
N GLU A 262 5.55 10.69 -25.03
CA GLU A 262 5.01 11.45 -26.16
C GLU A 262 4.45 12.80 -25.72
N GLU A 263 4.50 13.79 -26.62
CA GLU A 263 3.76 15.04 -26.43
C GLU A 263 2.33 14.88 -26.92
N MET A 264 1.36 15.35 -26.14
CA MET A 264 -0.04 15.22 -26.52
C MET A 264 -0.38 16.16 -27.70
N PRO A 265 -0.95 15.65 -28.80
CA PRO A 265 -1.31 16.49 -29.95
C PRO A 265 -2.29 17.60 -29.54
N GLY A 266 -1.88 18.86 -29.74
CA GLY A 266 -2.71 20.04 -29.43
C GLY A 266 -2.63 20.52 -27.98
N GLN A 267 -1.82 19.89 -27.11
CA GLN A 267 -1.58 20.32 -25.73
C GLN A 267 -0.08 20.23 -25.39
N PRO A 268 0.72 21.28 -25.65
CA PRO A 268 2.17 21.24 -25.45
C PRO A 268 2.58 21.14 -23.97
N SER A 269 1.71 21.56 -23.06
CA SER A 269 1.92 21.45 -21.61
C SER A 269 1.53 20.07 -21.06
N MET A 270 1.32 19.07 -21.92
CA MET A 270 0.90 17.72 -21.52
C MET A 270 1.73 16.66 -22.23
N LYS A 271 2.34 15.80 -21.41
CA LYS A 271 3.09 14.62 -21.84
C LYS A 271 2.30 13.35 -21.50
N VAL A 272 2.41 12.37 -22.37
CA VAL A 272 1.81 11.04 -22.23
C VAL A 272 2.94 10.07 -21.97
N LEU A 273 2.83 9.31 -20.88
CA LEU A 273 3.76 8.26 -20.52
C LEU A 273 3.07 6.93 -20.81
N ILE A 274 3.65 6.13 -21.69
CA ILE A 274 3.11 4.84 -22.11
C ILE A 274 4.12 3.78 -21.68
N LEU A 275 3.79 3.04 -20.63
CA LEU A 275 4.58 1.91 -20.18
C LEU A 275 4.00 0.65 -20.83
N ARG A 276 4.84 -0.12 -21.53
CA ARG A 276 4.43 -1.33 -22.24
C ARG A 276 5.28 -2.50 -21.80
N ALA A 277 4.64 -3.65 -21.62
CA ALA A 277 5.30 -4.90 -21.28
C ALA A 277 4.79 -5.98 -22.23
N GLU A 278 5.73 -6.61 -22.93
CA GLU A 278 5.48 -7.73 -23.83
C GLU A 278 6.36 -8.90 -23.40
N VAL A 279 5.76 -10.07 -23.24
CA VAL A 279 6.46 -11.29 -22.83
C VAL A 279 6.09 -12.40 -23.78
N GLU A 280 7.08 -12.90 -24.51
CA GLU A 280 6.87 -14.06 -25.39
C GLU A 280 6.75 -15.34 -24.57
N ASN A 281 5.93 -16.29 -25.05
CA ASN A 281 5.84 -17.59 -24.40
C ASN A 281 7.09 -18.42 -24.74
N PRO A 282 7.92 -18.81 -23.75
CA PRO A 282 9.15 -19.54 -24.03
C PRO A 282 8.91 -20.92 -24.65
N ASN A 283 7.75 -21.51 -24.39
CA ASN A 283 7.36 -22.82 -24.89
C ASN A 283 6.67 -22.75 -26.27
N ASP A 284 6.25 -21.56 -26.70
CA ASP A 284 5.59 -21.33 -27.99
C ASP A 284 5.93 -19.91 -28.53
N PRO A 285 7.15 -19.70 -29.07
CA PRO A 285 7.61 -18.37 -29.48
C PRO A 285 6.81 -17.77 -30.65
N ASP A 286 6.20 -18.61 -31.49
CA ASP A 286 5.34 -18.19 -32.60
C ASP A 286 3.86 -18.04 -32.18
N GLY A 287 3.56 -18.33 -30.91
CA GLY A 287 2.24 -18.27 -30.30
C GLY A 287 1.84 -16.87 -29.83
N PRO A 288 0.70 -16.75 -29.13
CA PRO A 288 0.33 -15.50 -28.47
C PRO A 288 1.32 -15.16 -27.34
N LEU A 289 1.53 -13.87 -27.10
CA LEU A 289 2.31 -13.36 -25.97
C LEU A 289 1.73 -13.90 -24.65
N LEU A 290 2.62 -14.26 -23.72
CA LEU A 290 2.28 -14.69 -22.38
C LEU A 290 1.70 -13.53 -21.56
N PHE A 291 2.30 -12.34 -21.71
CA PHE A 291 1.81 -11.08 -21.17
C PHE A 291 1.88 -10.01 -22.26
N GLU A 292 0.80 -9.27 -22.46
CA GLU A 292 0.76 -8.07 -23.29
C GLU A 292 -0.08 -7.04 -22.54
N ASN A 293 0.59 -6.05 -21.97
CA ASN A 293 -0.08 -5.02 -21.20
C ASN A 293 0.51 -3.65 -21.47
N GLN A 294 -0.33 -2.62 -21.31
CA GLN A 294 0.08 -1.24 -21.44
C GLN A 294 -0.59 -0.38 -20.38
N ARG A 295 0.16 0.56 -19.82
CA ARG A 295 -0.33 1.56 -18.90
C ARG A 295 -0.03 2.95 -19.41
N ILE A 296 -1.08 3.77 -19.41
CA ILE A 296 -0.99 5.17 -19.85
C ILE A 296 -1.12 6.07 -18.62
N GLY A 297 -0.13 6.93 -18.46
CA GLY A 297 -0.09 8.04 -17.53
C GLY A 297 -0.07 9.36 -18.27
N TYR A 298 -0.55 10.41 -17.61
CA TYR A 298 -0.56 11.75 -18.15
C TYR A 298 0.12 12.69 -17.18
N ARG A 299 1.02 13.53 -17.69
CA ARG A 299 1.73 14.53 -16.90
C ARG A 299 1.50 15.91 -17.53
N HIS A 300 0.83 16.79 -16.80
CA HIS A 300 0.68 18.19 -17.18
C HIS A 300 1.80 19.01 -16.54
N GLU A 301 2.36 20.03 -17.18
CA GLU A 301 3.43 20.89 -16.62
C GLU A 301 3.12 21.37 -15.19
N LEU A 302 1.89 21.88 -14.98
CA LEU A 302 1.42 22.42 -13.71
C LEU A 302 0.81 21.40 -12.72
N SER A 303 1.07 20.09 -12.85
CA SER A 303 0.52 19.11 -11.89
C SER A 303 1.04 19.28 -10.46
N GLY A 304 2.21 19.90 -10.29
CA GLY A 304 2.89 19.99 -9.00
C GLY A 304 3.42 18.65 -8.49
N TYR A 305 3.81 17.73 -9.38
CA TYR A 305 4.56 16.52 -8.98
C TYR A 305 6.05 16.82 -8.75
N ASP A 306 6.57 17.92 -9.30
CA ASP A 306 7.98 18.31 -9.16
C ASP A 306 8.30 18.65 -7.69
N ARG A 307 9.35 18.04 -7.13
CA ARG A 307 9.89 18.33 -5.80
C ARG A 307 11.34 18.80 -5.86
#